data_AF-X0ZGW5-F1
#
_entry.id   AF-X0ZGW5-F1
#
_cell.length_a   1.000
_cell.length_b   1.000
_cell.length_c   1.000
_cell.angle_alpha   90.00
_cell.angle_beta   90.00
_cell.angle_gamma   90.00
#
_symmetry.space_group_name_H-M   'P 1'
#
loop_
_entity.id
_entity.type
_entity.pdbx_description
1 polymer ?
#
loop_
_entity_poly.entity_id
_entity_poly.type
_entity_poly.pdbx_seq_one_letter_code
_entity_poly.pdbx_strand_id
1 'polypeptide(L)'
;LNFHKSIFGLKPAGVWSPEMAVSNESLKILAESGIFWTIADQNILSKSINIDFSLQNDRLIKNPHLLYKPYTFFNGNNSINIIFRDQILSDLIGFAYNNMSWEDAVDDFMDRLERIYFSVSQDFKPYLVTIALDGENCWEYYEKDGVEFLFNLYKKLNESNQFKLVSVTDYLSKYPPIDRLYNIKPGSWVRGDFSNWIGGEGQNQAWDHLYQTRVDVEKYINSGIDGEKREKILREIYIAEGSDWFWWLGDNEKSGMDELWEQEFKEHLFKIYEILEISLPENLKSPIKIV
;
A
#
# COMPACT_ATOMS: atom_id res chain seq x y z
N LEU A 1 -10.44 10.63 2.64
CA LEU A 1 -11.24 10.65 3.89
C LEU A 1 -12.68 11.11 3.70
N ASN A 2 -12.90 12.31 3.13
CA ASN A 2 -14.26 12.84 2.95
C ASN A 2 -15.12 11.96 2.03
N PHE A 3 -14.54 11.47 0.92
CA PHE A 3 -15.23 10.55 0.01
C PHE A 3 -15.67 9.24 0.71
N HIS A 4 -14.80 8.62 1.50
CA HIS A 4 -15.20 7.47 2.31
C HIS A 4 -16.36 7.82 3.27
N LYS A 5 -16.29 8.97 3.95
CA LYS A 5 -17.38 9.42 4.85
C LYS A 5 -18.69 9.68 4.09
N SER A 6 -18.66 10.19 2.87
CA SER A 6 -19.89 10.41 2.10
C SER A 6 -20.57 9.10 1.68
N ILE A 7 -19.79 8.03 1.46
CA ILE A 7 -20.34 6.72 1.09
C ILE A 7 -20.78 5.92 2.33
N PHE A 8 -19.96 5.89 3.38
CA PHE A 8 -20.17 5.01 4.54
C PHE A 8 -20.67 5.71 5.81
N GLY A 9 -20.81 7.04 5.79
CA GLY A 9 -21.29 7.85 6.93
C GLY A 9 -20.22 8.16 8.00
N LEU A 10 -19.08 7.47 8.00
CA LEU A 10 -17.98 7.66 8.94
C LEU A 10 -16.61 7.79 8.26
N LYS A 11 -15.69 8.52 8.90
CA LYS A 11 -14.29 8.56 8.47
C LYS A 11 -13.64 7.19 8.71
N PRO A 12 -12.78 6.71 7.81
CA PRO A 12 -12.10 5.44 8.01
C PRO A 12 -11.10 5.57 9.17
N ALA A 13 -10.98 4.52 9.98
CA ALA A 13 -9.96 4.44 11.03
C ALA A 13 -8.59 4.05 10.47
N GLY A 14 -8.58 3.18 9.45
CA GLY A 14 -7.38 2.69 8.78
C GLY A 14 -7.24 3.20 7.36
N VAL A 15 -6.00 3.26 6.86
CA VAL A 15 -5.71 3.54 5.45
C VAL A 15 -4.68 2.53 4.93
N TRP A 16 -5.00 1.92 3.78
CA TRP A 16 -4.03 1.31 2.88
C TRP A 16 -3.41 2.42 2.03
N SER A 17 -2.14 2.75 2.28
CA SER A 17 -1.42 3.62 1.34
C SER A 17 -1.25 2.87 0.02
N PRO A 18 -1.46 3.50 -1.15
CA PRO A 18 -1.19 2.85 -2.44
C PRO A 18 0.15 2.14 -2.41
N GLU A 19 0.19 0.87 -2.83
CA GLU A 19 1.40 0.05 -2.84
C GLU A 19 2.05 -0.18 -1.45
N MET A 20 1.29 0.01 -0.37
CA MET A 20 1.84 0.16 0.99
C MET A 20 3.03 1.13 1.07
N ALA A 21 3.06 2.14 0.19
CA ALA A 21 4.13 3.11 0.11
C ALA A 21 4.11 4.00 1.36
N VAL A 22 5.20 3.95 2.14
CA VAL A 22 5.34 4.73 3.37
C VAL A 22 6.69 5.42 3.44
N SER A 23 6.71 6.62 4.02
CA SER A 23 7.89 7.37 4.43
C SER A 23 7.57 8.12 5.73
N ASN A 24 8.56 8.77 6.35
CA ASN A 24 8.31 9.61 7.52
C ASN A 24 7.28 10.71 7.20
N GLU A 25 7.38 11.32 6.02
CA GLU A 25 6.52 12.40 5.54
C GLU A 25 5.10 11.91 5.27
N SER A 26 4.93 10.77 4.61
CA SER A 26 3.58 10.25 4.34
C SER A 26 2.87 9.82 5.63
N LEU A 27 3.58 9.18 6.57
CA LEU A 27 3.05 8.84 7.88
C LEU A 27 2.68 10.08 8.71
N LYS A 28 3.48 11.15 8.61
CA LYS A 28 3.17 12.45 9.21
C LYS A 28 1.86 13.01 8.69
N ILE A 29 1.65 13.01 7.36
CA ILE A 29 0.41 13.49 6.74
C ILE A 29 -0.79 12.65 7.20
N LEU A 30 -0.66 11.32 7.26
CA LEU A 30 -1.73 10.43 7.73
C LEU A 30 -2.08 10.70 9.21
N ALA A 31 -1.07 10.85 10.07
CA ALA A 31 -1.25 11.16 11.49
C ALA A 31 -1.94 12.52 11.69
N GLU A 32 -1.51 13.56 10.97
CA GLU A 32 -2.12 14.90 11.00
C GLU A 32 -3.56 14.91 10.48
N SER A 33 -3.89 13.97 9.59
CA SER A 33 -5.26 13.78 9.07
C SER A 33 -6.20 13.05 10.05
N GLY A 34 -5.68 12.59 11.19
CA GLY A 34 -6.43 11.88 12.22
C GLY A 34 -6.71 10.41 11.89
N ILE A 35 -5.89 9.79 11.03
CA ILE A 35 -5.95 8.35 10.78
C ILE A 35 -5.39 7.58 11.96
N PHE A 36 -6.10 6.54 12.40
CA PHE A 36 -5.74 5.76 13.58
C PHE A 36 -4.66 4.72 13.28
N TRP A 37 -4.69 4.10 12.10
CA TRP A 37 -3.69 3.13 11.70
C TRP A 37 -3.44 3.06 10.19
N THR A 38 -2.28 2.53 9.81
CA THR A 38 -1.94 2.15 8.44
C THR A 38 -1.16 0.83 8.42
N ILE A 39 -0.85 0.34 7.23
CA ILE A 39 -0.13 -0.91 6.99
C ILE A 39 1.11 -0.65 6.14
N ALA A 40 2.19 -1.39 6.42
CA ALA A 40 3.42 -1.37 5.64
C ALA A 40 3.98 -2.80 5.48
N ASP A 41 4.92 -2.99 4.56
CA ASP A 41 5.51 -4.30 4.29
C ASP A 41 6.60 -4.69 5.31
N GLN A 42 6.80 -6.00 5.52
CA GLN A 42 7.83 -6.52 6.42
C GLN A 42 9.25 -6.04 6.06
N ASN A 43 9.55 -5.83 4.77
CA ASN A 43 10.87 -5.38 4.34
C ASN A 43 11.13 -3.95 4.78
N ILE A 44 10.08 -3.13 4.84
CA ILE A 44 10.15 -1.77 5.36
C ILE A 44 10.48 -1.80 6.85
N LEU A 45 9.82 -2.67 7.63
CA LEU A 45 10.16 -2.86 9.05
C LEU A 45 11.60 -3.34 9.19
N SER A 46 11.99 -4.39 8.46
CA SER A 46 13.34 -4.96 8.45
C SER A 46 14.41 -3.88 8.27
N LYS A 47 14.28 -3.05 7.23
CA LYS A 47 15.20 -1.94 6.95
C LYS A 47 15.13 -0.83 8.04
N SER A 48 13.98 -0.63 8.67
CA SER A 48 13.76 0.42 9.68
C SER A 48 14.37 0.09 11.04
N ILE A 49 14.30 -1.18 11.47
CA ILE A 49 14.83 -1.63 12.77
C ILE A 49 16.13 -2.45 12.65
N ASN A 50 16.63 -2.63 11.42
CA ASN A 50 17.84 -3.40 11.10
C ASN A 50 17.77 -4.85 11.60
N ILE A 51 16.67 -5.52 11.31
CA ILE A 51 16.40 -6.91 11.69
C ILE A 51 16.07 -7.73 10.45
N ASP A 52 16.61 -8.94 10.39
CA ASP A 52 16.32 -9.93 9.36
C ASP A 52 15.00 -10.68 9.66
N PHE A 53 14.06 -10.62 8.73
CA PHE A 53 12.77 -11.35 8.73
C PHE A 53 12.71 -12.44 7.65
N SER A 54 13.84 -12.82 7.05
CA SER A 54 13.90 -13.94 6.12
C SER A 54 13.45 -15.25 6.76
N LEU A 55 13.05 -16.19 5.92
CA LEU A 55 12.65 -17.53 6.36
C LEU A 55 13.83 -18.28 7.02
N GLN A 56 13.50 -18.97 8.10
CA GLN A 56 14.27 -20.02 8.75
C GLN A 56 13.59 -21.36 8.43
N ASN A 57 14.36 -22.31 7.90
CA ASN A 57 13.89 -23.64 7.51
C ASN A 57 12.66 -23.60 6.56
N ASP A 58 12.61 -22.62 5.65
CA ASP A 58 11.57 -22.40 4.62
C ASP A 58 10.11 -22.25 5.10
N ARG A 59 9.89 -22.18 6.42
CA ARG A 59 8.54 -22.23 7.01
C ARG A 59 8.25 -21.17 8.06
N LEU A 60 9.25 -20.63 8.74
CA LEU A 60 9.05 -19.67 9.82
C LEU A 60 9.95 -18.47 9.62
N ILE A 61 9.42 -17.25 9.74
CA ILE A 61 10.27 -16.06 9.69
C ILE A 61 11.19 -15.97 10.92
N LYS A 62 12.39 -15.44 10.74
CA LYS A 62 13.24 -15.08 11.87
C LYS A 62 12.59 -13.95 12.68
N ASN A 63 12.84 -13.89 13.99
CA ASN A 63 12.37 -12.83 14.88
C ASN A 63 10.84 -12.55 14.83
N PRO A 64 9.97 -13.58 14.86
CA PRO A 64 8.54 -13.42 14.60
C PRO A 64 7.83 -12.48 15.58
N HIS A 65 8.30 -12.44 16.84
CA HIS A 65 7.78 -11.57 17.90
C HIS A 65 7.95 -10.05 17.59
N LEU A 66 8.79 -9.68 16.62
CA LEU A 66 8.95 -8.29 16.18
C LEU A 66 8.06 -7.95 14.98
N LEU A 67 7.71 -8.91 14.12
CA LEU A 67 6.84 -8.64 12.98
C LEU A 67 5.36 -8.62 13.38
N TYR A 68 4.92 -9.61 14.16
CA TYR A 68 3.50 -9.83 14.47
C TYR A 68 2.96 -8.94 15.60
N LYS A 69 3.55 -7.76 15.80
CA LYS A 69 3.08 -6.76 16.76
C LYS A 69 2.99 -5.39 16.08
N PRO A 70 2.06 -4.54 16.52
CA PRO A 70 1.96 -3.20 15.99
C PRO A 70 3.01 -2.27 16.59
N TYR A 71 3.29 -1.17 15.91
CA TYR A 71 4.17 -0.10 16.35
C TYR A 71 3.44 1.24 16.31
N THR A 72 3.86 2.22 17.12
CA THR A 72 3.40 3.60 16.97
C THR A 72 4.50 4.46 16.37
N PHE A 73 4.20 5.12 15.26
CA PHE A 73 5.04 6.18 14.69
C PHE A 73 4.65 7.54 15.26
N PHE A 74 5.65 8.31 15.71
CA PHE A 74 5.45 9.63 16.31
C PHE A 74 5.93 10.75 15.40
N ASN A 75 5.09 11.77 15.22
CA ASN A 75 5.41 13.02 14.56
C ASN A 75 4.99 14.19 15.47
N GLY A 76 5.91 14.62 16.33
CA GLY A 76 5.64 15.68 17.32
C GLY A 76 4.47 15.30 18.25
N ASN A 77 3.36 16.03 18.16
CA ASN A 77 2.16 15.81 18.97
C ASN A 77 1.18 14.80 18.36
N ASN A 78 1.39 14.38 17.11
CA ASN A 78 0.54 13.41 16.43
C ASN A 78 1.23 12.04 16.35
N SER A 79 0.43 10.99 16.27
CA SER A 79 0.93 9.63 16.12
C SER A 79 -0.01 8.79 15.27
N ILE A 80 0.54 7.76 14.63
CA ILE A 80 -0.22 6.77 13.86
C ILE A 80 0.29 5.36 14.22
N ASN A 81 -0.63 4.41 14.32
CA ASN A 81 -0.26 3.01 14.53
C ASN A 81 0.06 2.34 13.18
N ILE A 82 1.05 1.48 13.16
CA ILE A 82 1.49 0.76 11.97
C ILE A 82 1.46 -0.72 12.29
N ILE A 83 0.79 -1.49 11.43
CA ILE A 83 0.90 -2.95 11.38
C ILE A 83 1.74 -3.33 10.18
N PHE A 84 2.41 -4.47 10.26
CA PHE A 84 3.27 -4.95 9.18
C PHE A 84 2.73 -6.25 8.61
N ARG A 85 2.63 -6.29 7.29
CA ARG A 85 2.20 -7.47 6.52
C ARG A 85 3.21 -8.60 6.72
N ASP A 86 2.73 -9.83 6.88
CA ASP A 86 3.53 -11.03 6.62
C ASP A 86 3.61 -11.23 5.10
N GLN A 87 4.76 -10.89 4.52
CA GLN A 87 4.91 -10.90 3.07
C GLN A 87 4.76 -12.33 2.54
N ILE A 88 5.39 -13.31 3.19
CA ILE A 88 5.42 -14.70 2.75
C ILE A 88 4.01 -15.30 2.73
N LEU A 89 3.27 -15.22 3.83
CA LEU A 89 1.93 -15.79 3.91
C LEU A 89 0.98 -15.13 2.90
N SER A 90 1.11 -13.83 2.73
CA SER A 90 0.28 -13.08 1.79
C SER A 90 0.66 -13.38 0.33
N ASP A 91 1.95 -13.56 0.01
CA ASP A 91 2.42 -13.92 -1.33
C ASP A 91 2.06 -15.37 -1.69
N LEU A 92 2.00 -16.28 -0.70
CA LEU A 92 1.52 -17.64 -0.93
C LEU A 92 0.07 -17.64 -1.42
N ILE A 93 -0.80 -16.85 -0.80
CA ILE A 93 -2.18 -16.67 -1.27
C ILE A 93 -2.19 -15.96 -2.63
N GLY A 94 -1.43 -14.87 -2.75
CA GLY A 94 -1.43 -14.02 -3.94
C GLY A 94 -0.94 -14.73 -5.20
N PHE A 95 0.07 -15.61 -5.08
CA PHE A 95 0.86 -16.02 -6.25
C PHE A 95 1.22 -17.51 -6.32
N ALA A 96 1.07 -18.28 -5.24
CA ALA A 96 1.58 -19.67 -5.20
C ALA A 96 0.48 -20.74 -5.11
N TYR A 97 -0.48 -20.54 -4.21
CA TYR A 97 -1.51 -21.53 -3.89
C TYR A 97 -2.52 -21.78 -5.01
N ASN A 98 -2.60 -20.90 -6.03
CA ASN A 98 -3.37 -21.17 -7.25
C ASN A 98 -2.88 -22.42 -8.01
N ASN A 99 -1.63 -22.86 -7.79
CA ASN A 99 -1.06 -24.06 -8.38
C ASN A 99 -1.26 -25.33 -7.51
N MET A 100 -2.05 -25.25 -6.43
CA MET A 100 -2.29 -26.34 -5.48
C MET A 100 -3.77 -26.71 -5.41
N SER A 101 -4.08 -27.89 -4.87
CA SER A 101 -5.44 -28.16 -4.41
C SER A 101 -5.81 -27.21 -3.27
N TRP A 102 -7.09 -26.86 -3.13
CA TRP A 102 -7.51 -25.99 -2.03
C TRP A 102 -7.26 -26.66 -0.67
N GLU A 103 -7.34 -28.00 -0.59
CA GLU A 103 -7.03 -28.79 0.60
C GLU A 103 -5.57 -28.58 1.03
N ASP A 104 -4.62 -28.82 0.11
CA ASP A 104 -3.19 -28.71 0.39
C ASP A 104 -2.80 -27.27 0.73
N ALA A 105 -3.38 -26.29 0.04
CA ALA A 105 -3.12 -24.87 0.28
C ALA A 105 -3.60 -24.43 1.67
N VAL A 106 -4.80 -24.84 2.08
CA VAL A 106 -5.35 -24.56 3.41
C VAL A 106 -4.53 -25.26 4.50
N ASP A 107 -4.11 -26.51 4.27
CA ASP A 107 -3.28 -27.27 5.21
C ASP A 107 -1.89 -26.65 5.41
N ASP A 108 -1.22 -26.26 4.32
CA ASP A 108 0.08 -25.57 4.39
C ASP A 108 -0.06 -24.22 5.11
N PHE A 109 -1.10 -23.44 4.81
CA PHE A 109 -1.31 -22.15 5.45
C PHE A 109 -1.55 -22.28 6.96
N MET A 110 -2.37 -23.25 7.37
CA MET A 110 -2.62 -23.51 8.79
C MET A 110 -1.37 -24.03 9.51
N ASP A 111 -0.58 -24.93 8.91
CA ASP A 111 0.70 -25.39 9.48
C ASP A 111 1.66 -24.22 9.73
N ARG A 112 1.73 -23.25 8.81
CA ARG A 112 2.55 -22.04 8.98
C ARG A 112 2.05 -21.15 10.11
N LEU A 113 0.74 -20.93 10.21
CA LEU A 113 0.15 -20.15 11.31
C LEU A 113 0.41 -20.81 12.68
N GLU A 114 0.27 -22.13 12.77
CA GLU A 114 0.55 -22.88 14.01
C GLU A 114 2.02 -22.77 14.41
N ARG A 115 2.95 -22.86 13.45
CA ARG A 115 4.38 -22.63 13.70
C ARG A 115 4.64 -21.22 14.23
N ILE A 116 3.99 -20.21 13.65
CA ILE A 116 4.08 -18.83 14.13
C ILE A 116 3.58 -18.77 15.59
N TYR A 117 2.41 -19.33 15.87
CA TYR A 117 1.83 -19.37 17.21
C TYR A 117 2.77 -19.98 18.26
N PHE A 118 3.43 -21.10 17.95
CA PHE A 118 4.39 -21.72 18.87
C PHE A 118 5.75 -21.01 18.95
N SER A 119 6.10 -20.18 17.97
CA SER A 119 7.39 -19.47 17.89
C SER A 119 7.44 -18.14 18.62
N VAL A 120 6.29 -17.51 18.85
CA VAL A 120 6.19 -16.24 19.57
C VAL A 120 6.05 -16.50 21.07
N SER A 121 6.54 -15.58 21.91
CA SER A 121 6.42 -15.72 23.37
C SER A 121 4.95 -15.81 23.78
N GLN A 122 4.66 -16.62 24.79
CA GLN A 122 3.36 -16.62 25.46
C GLN A 122 3.25 -15.39 26.38
N ASP A 123 3.44 -14.19 25.81
CA ASP A 123 3.25 -12.93 26.51
C ASP A 123 1.76 -12.75 26.84
N PHE A 124 1.45 -11.89 27.82
CA PHE A 124 0.07 -11.62 28.23
C PHE A 124 -0.79 -10.91 27.16
N LYS A 125 -0.23 -10.59 26.00
CA LYS A 125 -0.93 -9.93 24.89
C LYS A 125 -0.90 -10.82 23.65
N PRO A 126 -2.02 -10.95 22.91
CA PRO A 126 -2.01 -11.69 21.65
C PRO A 126 -1.16 -10.95 20.62
N TYR A 127 -0.57 -11.70 19.68
CA TYR A 127 0.06 -11.18 18.48
C TYR A 127 -0.98 -10.97 17.36
N LEU A 128 -0.63 -10.18 16.36
CA LEU A 128 -1.41 -9.91 15.16
C LEU A 128 -0.64 -10.37 13.92
N VAL A 129 -1.08 -11.47 13.33
CA VAL A 129 -0.62 -11.90 12.00
C VAL A 129 -1.42 -11.13 10.96
N THR A 130 -0.74 -10.31 10.15
CA THR A 130 -1.39 -9.45 9.14
C THR A 130 -1.20 -10.05 7.77
N ILE A 131 -2.30 -10.48 7.16
CA ILE A 131 -2.34 -10.97 5.78
C ILE A 131 -2.94 -9.87 4.91
N ALA A 132 -2.20 -9.43 3.91
CA ALA A 132 -2.56 -8.27 3.13
C ALA A 132 -2.02 -8.42 1.71
N LEU A 133 -2.92 -8.54 0.74
CA LEU A 133 -2.61 -8.76 -0.66
C LEU A 133 -3.64 -8.04 -1.54
N ASP A 134 -3.29 -7.80 -2.79
CA ASP A 134 -4.26 -7.33 -3.78
C ASP A 134 -5.25 -8.44 -4.12
N GLY A 135 -6.51 -8.03 -4.34
CA GLY A 135 -7.58 -8.95 -4.65
C GLY A 135 -7.48 -9.52 -6.06
N GLU A 136 -6.95 -8.76 -7.01
CA GLU A 136 -6.84 -9.18 -8.42
C GLU A 136 -5.81 -10.31 -8.64
N ASN A 137 -4.80 -10.43 -7.79
CA ASN A 137 -3.67 -11.33 -8.07
C ASN A 137 -4.00 -12.82 -8.03
N CYS A 138 -5.03 -13.21 -7.26
CA CYS A 138 -5.23 -14.62 -6.90
C CYS A 138 -6.55 -15.20 -7.39
N TRP A 139 -7.69 -14.56 -7.13
CA TRP A 139 -8.97 -15.28 -7.10
C TRP A 139 -9.33 -15.94 -8.43
N GLU A 140 -9.16 -15.25 -9.56
CA GLU A 140 -9.47 -15.80 -10.90
C GLU A 140 -8.63 -17.02 -11.31
N TYR A 141 -7.50 -17.25 -10.63
CA TYR A 141 -6.59 -18.36 -10.89
C TYR A 141 -6.87 -19.58 -10.00
N TYR A 142 -7.69 -19.44 -8.96
CA TYR A 142 -8.05 -20.53 -8.07
C TYR A 142 -9.24 -21.32 -8.61
N GLU A 143 -9.35 -22.58 -8.20
CA GLU A 143 -10.58 -23.35 -8.44
C GLU A 143 -11.79 -22.63 -7.85
N LYS A 144 -12.83 -22.43 -8.68
CA LYS A 144 -14.08 -21.72 -8.33
C LYS A 144 -13.81 -20.34 -7.71
N ASP A 145 -12.92 -19.57 -8.31
CA ASP A 145 -12.62 -18.20 -7.91
C ASP A 145 -12.19 -18.07 -6.44
N GLY A 146 -11.52 -19.09 -5.89
CA GLY A 146 -11.02 -19.12 -4.51
C GLY A 146 -12.08 -19.46 -3.44
N VAL A 147 -13.32 -19.75 -3.82
CA VAL A 147 -14.42 -20.03 -2.87
C VAL A 147 -14.08 -21.17 -1.91
N GLU A 148 -13.56 -22.30 -2.43
CA GLU A 148 -13.24 -23.47 -1.61
C GLU A 148 -12.10 -23.19 -0.64
N PHE A 149 -11.04 -22.51 -1.11
CA PHE A 149 -9.90 -22.11 -0.28
C PHE A 149 -10.35 -21.19 0.86
N LEU A 150 -11.06 -20.10 0.54
CA LEU A 150 -11.50 -19.12 1.53
C LEU A 150 -12.46 -19.75 2.55
N PHE A 151 -13.49 -20.47 2.09
CA PHE A 151 -14.46 -21.08 2.98
C PHE A 151 -13.79 -22.03 3.98
N ASN A 152 -12.91 -22.92 3.50
CA ASN A 152 -12.26 -23.91 4.36
C ASN A 152 -11.19 -23.28 5.26
N LEU A 153 -10.45 -22.27 4.79
CA LEU A 153 -9.52 -21.51 5.62
C LEU A 153 -10.26 -20.82 6.78
N TYR A 154 -11.32 -20.06 6.48
CA TYR A 154 -12.11 -19.37 7.49
C TYR A 154 -12.80 -20.34 8.46
N LYS A 155 -13.25 -21.51 7.98
CA LYS A 155 -13.80 -22.57 8.83
C LYS A 155 -12.76 -23.06 9.83
N LYS A 156 -11.56 -23.44 9.39
CA LYS A 156 -10.49 -23.91 10.28
C LYS A 156 -10.04 -22.85 11.29
N LEU A 157 -9.95 -21.59 10.86
CA LEU A 157 -9.60 -20.47 11.74
C LEU A 157 -10.66 -20.24 12.83
N ASN A 158 -11.95 -20.40 12.51
CA ASN A 158 -13.04 -20.26 13.47
C ASN A 158 -13.17 -21.46 14.43
N GLU A 159 -12.80 -22.66 13.99
CA GLU A 159 -12.81 -23.87 14.82
C GLU A 159 -11.57 -23.97 15.72
N SER A 160 -10.49 -23.25 15.41
CA SER A 160 -9.27 -23.20 16.21
C SER A 160 -9.46 -22.39 17.50
N ASN A 161 -8.91 -22.89 18.61
CA ASN A 161 -8.83 -22.15 19.87
C ASN A 161 -7.59 -21.25 19.97
N GLN A 162 -6.67 -21.31 19.00
CA GLN A 162 -5.42 -20.56 18.98
C GLN A 162 -5.55 -19.23 18.26
N PHE A 163 -6.44 -19.17 17.26
CA PHE A 163 -6.59 -18.02 16.38
C PHE A 163 -7.92 -17.31 16.60
N LYS A 164 -7.91 -16.01 16.36
CA LYS A 164 -9.12 -15.20 16.35
C LYS A 164 -9.05 -14.18 15.24
N LEU A 165 -10.06 -14.19 14.37
CA LEU A 165 -10.24 -13.18 13.35
C LEU A 165 -10.76 -11.89 14.00
N VAL A 166 -10.08 -10.79 13.71
CA VAL A 166 -10.33 -9.49 14.33
C VAL A 166 -10.22 -8.40 13.28
N SER A 167 -10.95 -7.30 13.47
CA SER A 167 -10.62 -6.07 12.76
C SER A 167 -9.35 -5.46 13.35
N VAL A 168 -8.53 -4.81 12.52
CA VAL A 168 -7.31 -4.12 12.98
C VAL A 168 -7.65 -3.05 14.03
N THR A 169 -8.72 -2.29 13.79
CA THR A 169 -9.17 -1.24 14.72
C THR A 169 -9.54 -1.80 16.09
N ASP A 170 -10.29 -2.90 16.16
CA ASP A 170 -10.67 -3.52 17.43
C ASP A 170 -9.47 -4.09 18.17
N TYR A 171 -8.55 -4.74 17.43
CA TYR A 171 -7.30 -5.24 17.98
C TYR A 171 -6.46 -4.12 18.59
N LEU A 172 -6.20 -3.04 17.84
CA LEU A 172 -5.38 -1.91 18.29
C LEU A 172 -6.04 -1.12 19.44
N SER A 173 -7.36 -1.04 19.46
CA SER A 173 -8.10 -0.39 20.56
C SER A 173 -7.98 -1.19 21.86
N LYS A 174 -8.01 -2.53 21.77
CA LYS A 174 -7.89 -3.42 22.92
C LYS A 174 -6.44 -3.63 23.38
N TYR A 175 -5.50 -3.67 22.43
CA TYR A 175 -4.09 -3.94 22.64
C TYR A 175 -3.24 -2.85 21.96
N PRO A 176 -3.21 -1.62 22.53
CA PRO A 176 -2.46 -0.53 21.94
C PRO A 176 -0.95 -0.86 21.91
N PRO A 177 -0.21 -0.37 20.87
CA PRO A 177 1.22 -0.63 20.74
C PRO A 177 2.00 -0.05 21.92
N ILE A 178 3.03 -0.78 22.36
CA ILE A 178 4.00 -0.26 23.35
C ILE A 178 5.26 0.22 22.63
N ASP A 179 5.67 -0.50 21.59
CA ASP A 179 6.85 -0.21 20.80
C ASP A 179 6.65 1.01 19.89
N ARG A 180 7.71 1.79 19.75
CA ARG A 180 7.70 3.06 19.03
C ARG A 180 8.69 3.01 17.88
N LEU A 181 8.29 3.62 16.76
CA LEU A 181 9.16 3.94 15.64
C LEU A 181 9.31 5.46 15.55
N TYR A 182 10.54 5.95 15.65
CA TYR A 182 10.85 7.37 15.43
C TYR A 182 11.26 7.67 13.99
N ASN A 183 11.58 6.62 13.23
CA ASN A 183 11.96 6.71 11.84
C ASN A 183 11.51 5.43 11.13
N ILE A 184 10.95 5.58 9.93
CA ILE A 184 10.70 4.49 8.99
C ILE A 184 11.60 4.66 7.76
N LYS A 185 12.03 3.56 7.16
CA LYS A 185 12.68 3.62 5.85
C LYS A 185 11.62 3.81 4.77
N PRO A 186 11.87 4.71 3.79
CA PRO A 186 10.94 4.88 2.68
C PRO A 186 10.91 3.62 1.82
N GLY A 187 9.73 3.18 1.45
CA GLY A 187 9.56 2.06 0.52
C GLY A 187 8.11 1.66 0.36
N SER A 188 7.89 0.70 -0.54
CA SER A 188 6.60 0.07 -0.80
C SER A 188 6.68 -1.44 -0.49
N TRP A 189 5.56 -2.13 -0.64
CA TRP A 189 5.54 -3.59 -0.61
C TRP A 189 6.25 -4.27 -1.78
N VAL A 190 6.55 -3.53 -2.86
CA VAL A 190 7.36 -4.02 -3.98
C VAL A 190 8.82 -3.71 -3.70
N ARG A 191 9.63 -4.76 -3.52
CA ARG A 191 11.10 -4.70 -3.27
C ARG A 191 11.51 -3.93 -2.00
N GLY A 192 10.57 -3.38 -1.25
CA GLY A 192 10.85 -2.60 -0.05
C GLY A 192 11.45 -1.22 -0.35
N ASP A 193 11.29 -0.68 -1.57
CA ASP A 193 11.77 0.64 -1.98
C ASP A 193 10.80 1.27 -3.01
N PHE A 194 11.19 2.34 -3.69
CA PHE A 194 10.36 3.04 -4.68
C PHE A 194 10.81 2.84 -6.13
N SER A 195 11.79 1.97 -6.39
CA SER A 195 12.41 1.81 -7.71
C SER A 195 11.42 1.44 -8.82
N ASN A 196 10.27 0.85 -8.49
CA ASN A 196 9.19 0.57 -9.44
C ASN A 196 8.47 1.82 -9.97
N TRP A 197 8.54 2.97 -9.29
CA TRP A 197 7.87 4.22 -9.69
C TRP A 197 8.81 5.41 -9.91
N ILE A 198 10.10 5.29 -9.58
CA ILE A 198 11.08 6.37 -9.77
C ILE A 198 12.48 5.82 -10.07
N GLY A 199 13.25 6.57 -10.86
CA GLY A 199 14.64 6.26 -11.18
C GLY A 199 14.88 6.00 -12.67
N GLY A 200 13.87 5.48 -13.39
CA GLY A 200 13.91 5.35 -14.85
C GLY A 200 13.84 6.70 -15.57
N GLU A 201 14.32 6.77 -16.81
CA GLU A 201 14.35 8.03 -17.57
C GLU A 201 12.93 8.54 -17.86
N GLY A 202 12.03 7.66 -18.34
CA GLY A 202 10.63 7.98 -18.60
C GLY A 202 9.87 8.39 -17.34
N GLN A 203 10.06 7.64 -16.25
CA GLN A 203 9.49 7.96 -14.93
C GLN A 203 9.89 9.34 -14.42
N ASN A 204 11.18 9.67 -14.49
CA ASN A 204 11.68 10.96 -14.01
C ASN A 204 11.11 12.11 -14.87
N GLN A 205 11.01 11.93 -16.18
CA GLN A 205 10.36 12.91 -17.06
C GLN A 205 8.87 13.09 -16.71
N ALA A 206 8.14 12.00 -16.45
CA ALA A 206 6.76 12.05 -16.00
C ALA A 206 6.61 12.79 -14.67
N TRP A 207 7.51 12.55 -13.71
CA TRP A 207 7.54 13.26 -12.42
C TRP A 207 7.81 14.75 -12.60
N ASP A 208 8.75 15.13 -13.46
CA ASP A 208 9.04 16.52 -13.78
C ASP A 208 7.83 17.23 -14.41
N HIS A 209 7.14 16.56 -15.34
CA HIS A 209 5.90 17.07 -15.96
C HIS A 209 4.78 17.25 -14.92
N LEU A 210 4.58 16.28 -14.05
CA LEU A 210 3.59 16.35 -12.98
C LEU A 210 3.92 17.46 -11.98
N TYR A 211 5.18 17.55 -11.54
CA TYR A 211 5.64 18.55 -10.59
C TYR A 211 5.45 19.98 -11.14
N GLN A 212 5.87 20.23 -12.38
CA GLN A 212 5.70 21.53 -13.01
C GLN A 212 4.21 21.90 -13.08
N THR A 213 3.36 20.96 -13.51
CA THR A 213 1.92 21.17 -13.59
C THR A 213 1.30 21.42 -12.21
N ARG A 214 1.73 20.69 -11.18
CA ARG A 214 1.26 20.90 -9.80
C ARG A 214 1.64 22.27 -9.28
N VAL A 215 2.87 22.72 -9.52
CA VAL A 215 3.33 24.07 -9.15
C VAL A 215 2.46 25.15 -9.80
N ASP A 216 2.11 24.99 -11.07
CA ASP A 216 1.26 25.97 -11.75
C ASP A 216 -0.18 25.92 -11.25
N VAL A 217 -0.75 24.72 -11.02
CA VAL A 217 -2.06 24.55 -10.36
C VAL A 217 -2.10 25.25 -9.01
N GLU A 218 -1.08 25.09 -8.17
CA GLU A 218 -1.01 25.73 -6.84
C GLU A 218 -0.95 27.26 -6.94
N LYS A 219 -0.16 27.82 -7.88
CA LYS A 219 -0.13 29.28 -8.10
C LYS A 219 -1.52 29.82 -8.44
N TYR A 220 -2.26 29.12 -9.30
CA TYR A 220 -3.60 29.51 -9.72
C TYR A 220 -4.67 29.30 -8.64
N ILE A 221 -4.55 28.24 -7.85
CA ILE A 221 -5.40 28.03 -6.68
C ILE A 221 -5.22 29.15 -5.66
N ASN A 222 -3.98 29.59 -5.44
CA ASN A 222 -3.65 30.66 -4.50
C ASN A 222 -4.01 32.06 -5.02
N SER A 223 -4.21 32.24 -6.34
CA SER A 223 -4.69 33.50 -6.93
C SER A 223 -6.20 33.70 -6.83
N GLY A 224 -6.94 32.70 -6.32
CA GLY A 224 -8.36 32.82 -5.98
C GLY A 224 -9.33 32.08 -6.90
N ILE A 225 -8.88 31.10 -7.70
CA ILE A 225 -9.80 30.25 -8.46
C ILE A 225 -10.69 29.42 -7.50
N ASP A 226 -11.99 29.53 -7.70
CA ASP A 226 -13.03 28.84 -6.95
C ASP A 226 -14.06 28.14 -7.86
N GLY A 227 -15.08 27.54 -7.23
CA GLY A 227 -16.20 26.89 -7.90
C GLY A 227 -15.81 25.73 -8.83
N GLU A 228 -16.59 25.57 -9.90
CA GLU A 228 -16.49 24.46 -10.85
C GLU A 228 -15.11 24.39 -11.54
N LYS A 229 -14.49 25.54 -11.81
CA LYS A 229 -13.16 25.61 -12.44
C LYS A 229 -12.11 24.97 -11.53
N ARG A 230 -12.13 25.28 -10.23
CA ARG A 230 -11.26 24.66 -9.22
C ARG A 230 -11.47 23.14 -9.15
N GLU A 231 -12.72 22.70 -9.10
CA GLU A 231 -13.05 21.27 -8.97
C GLU A 231 -12.57 20.46 -10.17
N LYS A 232 -12.72 20.99 -11.39
CA LYS A 232 -12.21 20.37 -12.62
C LYS A 232 -10.70 20.25 -12.61
N ILE A 233 -9.97 21.32 -12.29
CA ILE A 233 -8.51 21.29 -12.21
C ILE A 233 -8.02 20.28 -11.16
N LEU A 234 -8.62 20.31 -9.97
CA LEU A 234 -8.27 19.37 -8.89
C LEU A 234 -8.55 17.93 -9.29
N ARG A 235 -9.64 17.66 -10.02
CA ARG A 235 -9.93 16.33 -10.53
C ARG A 235 -8.85 15.84 -11.49
N GLU A 236 -8.48 16.64 -12.49
CA GLU A 236 -7.45 16.24 -13.47
C GLU A 236 -6.09 16.02 -12.82
N ILE A 237 -5.66 16.90 -11.90
CA ILE A 237 -4.35 16.71 -11.24
C ILE A 237 -4.35 15.49 -10.31
N TYR A 238 -5.45 15.20 -9.62
CA TYR A 238 -5.53 13.99 -8.79
C TYR A 238 -5.55 12.70 -9.60
N ILE A 239 -6.07 12.73 -10.83
CA ILE A 239 -5.96 11.59 -11.75
C ILE A 239 -4.49 11.43 -12.18
N ALA A 240 -3.83 12.52 -12.58
CA ALA A 240 -2.42 12.49 -12.99
C ALA A 240 -1.43 12.12 -11.86
N GLU A 241 -1.82 12.32 -10.59
CA GLU A 241 -1.06 11.88 -9.40
C GLU A 241 -1.20 10.37 -9.10
N GLY A 242 -1.96 9.62 -9.90
CA GLY A 242 -2.09 8.16 -9.78
C GLY A 242 -0.77 7.41 -9.95
N SER A 243 -0.50 6.43 -9.09
CA SER A 243 0.75 5.65 -9.14
C SER A 243 0.85 4.74 -10.37
N ASP A 244 -0.29 4.35 -10.95
CA ASP A 244 -0.36 3.50 -12.15
C ASP A 244 0.42 4.09 -13.33
N TRP A 245 0.37 5.41 -13.54
CA TRP A 245 1.13 6.08 -14.60
C TRP A 245 2.63 5.79 -14.46
N PHE A 246 3.16 5.90 -13.24
CA PHE A 246 4.58 5.73 -12.97
C PHE A 246 5.02 4.27 -12.94
N TRP A 247 4.08 3.35 -12.70
CA TRP A 247 4.30 1.92 -12.85
C TRP A 247 4.54 1.56 -14.32
N TRP A 248 3.69 2.05 -15.23
CA TRP A 248 3.74 1.71 -16.66
C TRP A 248 4.68 2.56 -17.50
N LEU A 249 4.94 3.82 -17.12
CA LEU A 249 5.90 4.70 -17.82
C LEU A 249 7.37 4.42 -17.45
N GLY A 250 7.63 3.31 -16.77
CA GLY A 250 8.93 2.94 -16.27
C GLY A 250 9.67 1.90 -17.11
N ASP A 251 10.98 1.82 -16.88
CA ASP A 251 11.84 0.85 -17.56
C ASP A 251 11.68 -0.58 -17.00
N ASN A 252 10.96 -0.72 -15.87
CA ASN A 252 10.88 -1.97 -15.11
C ASN A 252 9.77 -2.90 -15.59
N GLU A 253 8.63 -2.35 -16.00
CA GLU A 253 7.42 -3.09 -16.32
C GLU A 253 6.94 -2.66 -17.72
N LYS A 254 6.34 -3.59 -18.47
CA LYS A 254 5.81 -3.30 -19.81
C LYS A 254 4.33 -3.61 -19.82
N SER A 255 3.51 -2.61 -20.11
CA SER A 255 2.06 -2.80 -20.22
C SER A 255 1.65 -3.45 -21.55
N GLY A 256 2.52 -3.36 -22.57
CA GLY A 256 2.18 -3.70 -23.96
C GLY A 256 1.32 -2.64 -24.67
N MET A 257 0.98 -1.56 -23.96
CA MET A 257 0.20 -0.39 -24.42
C MET A 257 0.85 0.91 -23.92
N ASP A 258 2.18 0.94 -23.81
CA ASP A 258 2.90 1.99 -23.08
C ASP A 258 2.69 3.38 -23.71
N GLU A 259 2.54 3.46 -25.04
CA GLU A 259 2.21 4.71 -25.76
C GLU A 259 0.83 5.26 -25.36
N LEU A 260 -0.14 4.37 -25.08
CA LEU A 260 -1.47 4.77 -24.63
C LEU A 260 -1.41 5.34 -23.21
N TRP A 261 -0.65 4.69 -22.31
CA TRP A 261 -0.43 5.19 -20.96
C TRP A 261 0.23 6.57 -20.95
N GLU A 262 1.22 6.80 -21.82
CA GLU A 262 1.83 8.12 -21.97
C GLU A 262 0.82 9.15 -22.45
N GLN A 263 0.08 8.80 -23.52
CA GLN A 263 -0.89 9.71 -24.11
C GLN A 263 -1.94 10.14 -23.09
N GLU A 264 -2.57 9.19 -22.39
CA GLU A 264 -3.62 9.48 -21.40
C GLU A 264 -3.08 10.30 -20.22
N PHE A 265 -1.88 9.95 -19.71
CA PHE A 265 -1.22 10.75 -18.67
C PHE A 265 -1.05 12.21 -19.09
N LYS A 266 -0.54 12.45 -20.30
CA LYS A 266 -0.31 13.80 -20.81
C LYS A 266 -1.61 14.53 -21.13
N GLU A 267 -2.64 13.83 -21.58
CA GLU A 267 -3.97 14.42 -21.83
C GLU A 267 -4.54 15.04 -20.55
N HIS A 268 -4.39 14.38 -19.39
CA HIS A 268 -4.77 14.97 -18.09
C HIS A 268 -3.99 16.25 -17.78
N LEU A 269 -2.67 16.25 -18.00
CA LEU A 269 -1.86 17.45 -17.82
C LEU A 269 -2.30 18.56 -18.79
N PHE A 270 -2.51 18.26 -20.07
CA PHE A 270 -2.92 19.24 -21.08
C PHE A 270 -4.28 19.85 -20.77
N LYS A 271 -5.22 19.03 -20.28
CA LYS A 271 -6.54 19.49 -19.86
C LYS A 271 -6.46 20.54 -18.77
N ILE A 272 -5.50 20.42 -17.84
CA ILE A 272 -5.27 21.42 -16.79
C ILE A 272 -4.87 22.77 -17.40
N TYR A 273 -3.93 22.80 -18.34
CA TYR A 273 -3.51 24.05 -18.99
C TYR A 273 -4.62 24.65 -19.87
N GLU A 274 -5.43 23.82 -20.53
CA GLU A 274 -6.62 24.25 -21.28
C GLU A 274 -7.63 24.93 -20.35
N ILE A 275 -7.96 24.31 -19.21
CA ILE A 275 -8.89 24.89 -18.23
C ILE A 275 -8.31 26.18 -17.65
N LEU A 276 -7.01 26.21 -17.33
CA LEU A 276 -6.33 27.40 -16.81
C LEU A 276 -6.18 28.52 -17.84
N GLU A 277 -6.40 28.25 -19.14
CA GLU A 277 -6.24 29.20 -20.24
C GLU A 277 -4.82 29.79 -20.33
N ILE A 278 -3.81 28.94 -20.08
CA ILE A 278 -2.38 29.28 -20.17
C ILE A 278 -1.66 28.45 -21.22
N SER A 279 -0.51 28.94 -21.67
CA SER A 279 0.35 28.21 -22.59
C SER A 279 0.88 26.92 -21.97
N LEU A 280 0.72 25.81 -22.69
CA LEU A 280 1.35 24.54 -22.35
C LEU A 280 2.89 24.69 -22.41
N PRO A 281 3.62 24.30 -21.36
CA PRO A 281 5.08 24.31 -21.37
C PRO A 281 5.66 23.44 -22.49
N GLU A 282 6.77 23.89 -23.11
CA GLU A 282 7.35 23.19 -24.26
C GLU A 282 7.83 21.76 -23.93
N ASN A 283 8.34 21.53 -22.71
CA ASN A 283 8.78 20.20 -22.28
C ASN A 283 7.64 19.19 -22.24
N LEU A 284 6.43 19.61 -21.86
CA LEU A 284 5.24 18.75 -21.83
C LEU A 284 4.81 18.28 -23.23
N LYS A 285 5.26 18.96 -24.30
CA LYS A 285 4.98 18.55 -25.69
C LYS A 285 5.90 17.43 -26.15
N SER A 286 7.09 17.31 -25.57
CA SER A 286 8.02 16.24 -25.91
C SER A 286 7.45 14.88 -25.47
N PRO A 287 7.68 13.81 -26.25
CA PRO A 287 7.30 12.47 -25.81
C PRO A 287 8.08 12.11 -24.55
N ILE A 288 7.42 11.39 -23.64
CA ILE A 288 8.10 10.73 -22.53
C ILE A 288 8.80 9.52 -23.11
N LYS A 289 10.05 9.31 -22.71
CA LYS A 289 10.79 8.15 -23.20
C LYS A 289 10.19 6.87 -22.62
N ILE A 290 9.64 6.05 -23.51
CA ILE A 290 9.18 4.69 -23.23
C ILE A 290 10.26 3.71 -23.71
N VAL A 291 10.61 2.69 -22.91
CA VAL A 291 11.67 1.70 -23.20
C VAL A 291 11.10 0.31 -23.50
#